data_AF-A0A6G5QQF7-F1
#
_entry.id   AF-A0A6G5QQF7-F1
#
_cell.length_a   1.000
_cell.length_b   1.000
_cell.length_c   1.000
_cell.angle_alpha   90.00
_cell.angle_beta   90.00
_cell.angle_gamma   90.00
#
_symmetry.space_group_name_H-M   'P 1'
#
loop_
_entity.id
_entity.type
_entity.pdbx_description
1 polymer ?
#
loop_
_entity_poly.entity_id
_entity_poly.type
_entity_poly.pdbx_seq_one_letter_code
_entity_poly.pdbx_strand_id
1 'polypeptide(L)'
;MKKTVLAMIVAGLCSLNLSAGELEDNIKKFERDDIFKFCSGNSSQKNKDMCYETLDFFAKKYSKECDDNIAQSCFGMGEIIIMANEDIDSNFDINIKFDEEYFKYFEKSCELNYWQGCLFLGLRYSNLAHDAKDKKIRSEFNKKSKYFFGKACKLEGDGLSCSRK
;
A
#
# COMPACT_ATOMS: atom_id res chain seq x y z
N MET A 1 15.71 19.85 10.23
CA MET A 1 14.50 20.59 10.66
C MET A 1 13.17 19.89 10.34
N LYS A 2 13.10 18.88 9.45
CA LYS A 2 11.82 18.19 9.12
C LYS A 2 11.26 17.25 10.20
N LYS A 3 12.12 16.54 10.95
CA LYS A 3 11.68 15.53 11.95
C LYS A 3 10.95 16.11 13.17
N THR A 4 11.26 17.34 13.57
CA THR A 4 10.61 18.03 14.69
C THR A 4 9.23 18.58 14.34
N VAL A 5 8.97 18.92 13.07
CA VAL A 5 7.65 19.39 12.60
C VAL A 5 6.64 18.24 12.58
N LEU A 6 7.05 17.05 12.13
CA LEU A 6 6.18 15.86 12.09
C LEU A 6 5.71 15.43 13.48
N ALA A 7 6.61 15.47 14.48
CA ALA A 7 6.26 15.16 15.87
C ALA A 7 5.30 16.18 16.49
N MET A 8 5.40 17.46 16.11
CA MET A 8 4.50 18.52 16.60
C MET A 8 3.10 18.44 15.96
N ILE A 9 2.99 18.02 14.70
CA ILE A 9 1.68 17.83 14.04
C ILE A 9 0.98 16.62 14.67
N VAL A 10 1.68 15.50 14.86
CA VAL A 10 1.11 14.27 15.46
C VAL A 10 0.72 14.46 16.93
N ALA A 11 1.54 15.15 17.73
CA ALA A 11 1.21 15.43 19.14
C ALA A 11 0.11 16.52 19.29
N GLY A 12 0.05 17.47 18.34
CA GLY A 12 -0.95 18.54 18.33
C GLY A 12 -2.36 18.08 17.98
N LEU A 13 -2.51 17.09 17.09
CA LEU A 13 -3.80 16.53 16.66
C LEU A 13 -4.58 15.86 17.81
N CYS A 14 -3.87 15.28 18.78
CA CYS A 14 -4.47 14.66 19.97
C CYS A 14 -4.96 15.65 21.03
N SER A 15 -4.66 16.94 20.89
CA SER A 15 -4.80 17.96 21.95
C SER A 15 -5.75 19.10 21.57
N LEU A 16 -6.18 19.17 20.32
CA LEU A 16 -6.90 20.31 19.77
C LEU A 16 -8.20 19.82 19.15
N ASN A 17 -9.32 20.43 19.55
CA ASN A 17 -10.61 20.33 18.87
C ASN A 17 -10.49 20.97 17.47
N LEU A 18 -9.77 20.35 16.55
CA LEU A 18 -9.63 20.82 15.17
C LEU A 18 -10.95 20.58 14.44
N SER A 19 -11.37 21.59 13.68
CA SER A 19 -12.44 21.40 12.69
C SER A 19 -11.97 20.42 11.61
N ALA A 20 -12.92 19.72 10.97
CA ALA A 20 -12.60 18.80 9.87
C ALA A 20 -11.72 19.47 8.79
N GLY A 21 -11.91 20.76 8.50
CA GLY A 21 -11.10 21.51 7.53
C GLY A 21 -9.64 21.71 7.94
N GLU A 22 -9.35 21.94 9.21
CA GLU A 22 -7.96 22.10 9.71
C GLU A 22 -7.20 20.78 9.72
N LEU A 23 -7.91 19.66 9.92
CA LEU A 23 -7.35 18.31 9.83
C LEU A 23 -6.94 18.02 8.38
N GLU A 24 -7.82 18.28 7.41
CA GLU A 24 -7.53 18.08 5.99
C GLU A 24 -6.31 18.89 5.52
N ASP A 25 -6.17 20.14 5.94
CA ASP A 25 -5.06 21.00 5.52
C ASP A 25 -3.71 20.60 6.13
N ASN A 26 -3.71 19.94 7.29
CA ASN A 26 -2.51 19.38 7.88
C ASN A 26 -2.17 18.00 7.30
N ILE A 27 -3.16 17.16 6.98
CA ILE A 27 -2.92 15.87 6.32
C ILE A 27 -2.42 16.08 4.88
N LYS A 28 -2.85 17.12 4.17
CA LYS A 28 -2.31 17.49 2.84
C LYS A 28 -0.79 17.70 2.84
N LYS A 29 -0.16 17.96 4.00
CA LYS A 29 1.28 18.15 4.15
C LYS A 29 2.05 16.84 4.39
N PHE A 30 1.36 15.74 4.68
CA PHE A 30 1.98 14.42 4.81
C PHE A 30 2.30 13.87 3.43
N GLU A 31 3.56 13.48 3.24
CA GLU A 31 3.95 12.67 2.09
C GLU A 31 3.63 11.18 2.39
N ARG A 32 3.54 10.37 1.34
CA ARG A 32 3.29 8.92 1.45
C ARG A 32 4.19 8.23 2.49
N ASP A 33 5.48 8.59 2.51
CA ASP A 33 6.48 8.03 3.43
C ASP A 33 6.26 8.41 4.89
N ASP A 34 5.54 9.50 5.16
CA ASP A 34 5.21 9.94 6.51
C ASP A 34 4.07 9.11 7.10
N ILE A 35 3.13 8.64 6.28
CA ILE A 35 2.02 7.74 6.69
C ILE A 35 2.60 6.42 7.18
N PHE A 36 3.49 5.81 6.38
CA PHE A 36 4.09 4.52 6.73
C PHE A 36 4.85 4.61 8.06
N LYS A 37 5.70 5.64 8.24
CA LYS A 37 6.43 5.83 9.51
C LYS A 37 5.50 6.06 10.69
N PHE A 38 4.43 6.82 10.48
CA PHE A 38 3.46 7.11 11.52
C PHE A 38 2.73 5.85 12.00
N CYS A 39 2.25 5.03 11.05
CA CYS A 39 1.52 3.79 11.33
C CYS A 39 2.44 2.64 11.80
N SER A 40 3.66 2.51 11.28
CA SER A 40 4.60 1.45 11.69
C SER A 40 5.36 1.72 13.00
N GLY A 41 5.35 2.96 13.51
CA GLY A 41 6.19 3.38 14.64
C GLY A 41 5.56 3.29 16.03
N ASN A 42 4.28 2.93 16.17
CA ASN A 42 3.54 3.20 17.41
C ASN A 42 2.72 2.00 17.92
N SER A 43 2.90 1.65 19.20
CA SER A 43 2.29 0.48 19.86
C SER A 43 1.12 0.79 20.80
N SER A 44 0.70 2.05 20.95
CA SER A 44 -0.44 2.42 21.80
C SER A 44 -1.76 2.39 21.00
N GLN A 45 -2.86 1.97 21.64
CA GLN A 45 -4.20 1.92 21.00
C GLN A 45 -4.64 3.29 20.44
N LYS A 46 -4.36 4.37 21.18
CA LYS A 46 -4.65 5.75 20.74
C LYS A 46 -3.94 6.12 19.42
N ASN A 47 -2.74 5.58 19.20
CA ASN A 47 -1.98 5.83 17.98
C ASN A 47 -2.45 4.94 16.82
N LYS A 48 -3.09 3.79 17.10
CA LYS A 48 -3.77 2.97 16.09
C LYS A 48 -5.01 3.68 15.56
N ASP A 49 -5.86 4.20 16.43
CA ASP A 49 -7.08 4.92 16.02
C ASP A 49 -6.74 6.12 15.12
N MET A 50 -5.70 6.88 15.50
CA MET A 50 -5.20 8.00 14.69
C MET A 50 -4.56 7.55 13.36
N CYS A 51 -3.95 6.36 13.31
CA CYS A 51 -3.50 5.75 12.05
C CYS A 51 -4.70 5.42 11.15
N TYR A 52 -5.76 4.80 11.67
CA TYR A 52 -6.95 4.48 10.89
C TYR A 52 -7.65 5.73 10.32
N GLU A 53 -7.77 6.80 11.10
CA GLU A 53 -8.30 8.09 10.61
C GLU A 53 -7.44 8.67 9.48
N THR A 54 -6.12 8.58 9.62
CA THR A 54 -5.17 9.03 8.60
C THR A 54 -5.32 8.19 7.33
N LEU A 55 -5.39 6.86 7.46
CA LEU A 55 -5.57 5.94 6.34
C LEU A 55 -6.90 6.19 5.61
N ASP A 56 -8.01 6.43 6.31
CA ASP A 56 -9.32 6.73 5.69
C ASP A 56 -9.28 8.02 4.86
N PHE A 57 -8.64 9.08 5.37
CA PHE A 57 -8.47 10.32 4.60
C PHE A 57 -7.69 10.07 3.30
N PHE A 58 -6.54 9.39 3.39
CA PHE A 58 -5.74 9.09 2.20
C PHE A 58 -6.43 8.09 1.27
N ALA A 59 -7.23 7.16 1.80
CA ALA A 59 -7.99 6.23 1.00
C ALA A 59 -8.98 6.96 0.09
N LYS A 60 -9.73 7.93 0.63
CA LYS A 60 -10.66 8.76 -0.16
C LYS A 60 -9.93 9.53 -1.26
N LYS A 61 -8.79 10.15 -0.92
CA LYS A 61 -7.97 10.91 -1.88
C LYS A 61 -7.41 10.01 -2.97
N TYR A 62 -6.71 8.95 -2.60
CA TYR A 62 -6.03 8.06 -3.56
C TYR A 62 -7.01 7.25 -4.40
N SER A 63 -8.18 6.88 -3.86
CA SER A 63 -9.24 6.23 -4.65
C SER A 63 -9.69 7.12 -5.81
N LYS A 64 -10.02 8.39 -5.53
CA LYS A 64 -10.41 9.37 -6.55
C LYS A 64 -9.30 9.62 -7.58
N GLU A 65 -8.08 9.88 -7.11
CA GLU A 65 -6.94 10.10 -8.01
C GLU A 65 -6.60 8.86 -8.84
N CYS A 66 -6.81 7.65 -8.28
CA CYS A 66 -6.67 6.42 -9.02
C CYS A 66 -7.75 6.28 -10.10
N ASP A 67 -9.00 6.67 -9.83
CA ASP A 67 -10.05 6.75 -10.86
C ASP A 67 -9.67 7.70 -12.00
N ASP A 68 -8.96 8.80 -11.68
CA ASP A 68 -8.35 9.73 -12.63
C ASP A 68 -7.03 9.21 -13.27
N ASN A 69 -6.73 7.91 -13.13
CA ASN A 69 -5.57 7.22 -13.70
C ASN A 69 -4.20 7.74 -13.22
N ILE A 70 -4.12 8.24 -11.98
CA ILE A 70 -2.85 8.56 -11.35
C ILE A 70 -2.24 7.28 -10.78
N ALA A 71 -1.21 6.76 -11.45
CA ALA A 71 -0.64 5.45 -11.18
C ALA A 71 -0.09 5.30 -9.75
N GLN A 72 0.54 6.37 -9.22
CA GLN A 72 1.05 6.46 -7.86
C GLN A 72 -0.06 6.38 -6.81
N SER A 73 -1.25 6.92 -7.11
CA SER A 73 -2.39 6.94 -6.19
C SER A 73 -3.08 5.57 -6.18
N CYS A 74 -3.17 4.89 -7.33
CA CYS A 74 -3.55 3.48 -7.35
C CYS A 74 -2.61 2.62 -6.50
N PHE A 75 -1.30 2.83 -6.61
CA PHE A 75 -0.34 2.16 -5.74
C PHE A 75 -0.57 2.49 -4.25
N GLY A 76 -0.79 3.77 -3.93
CA GLY A 76 -1.07 4.21 -2.57
C GLY A 76 -2.31 3.57 -1.95
N MET A 77 -3.38 3.35 -2.75
CA MET A 77 -4.52 2.55 -2.29
C MET A 77 -4.13 1.12 -1.95
N GLY A 78 -3.33 0.48 -2.79
CA GLY A 78 -2.81 -0.86 -2.52
C GLY A 78 -2.02 -0.92 -1.20
N GLU A 79 -1.19 0.09 -0.92
CA GLU A 79 -0.47 0.21 0.36
C GLU A 79 -1.41 0.41 1.55
N ILE A 80 -2.44 1.25 1.41
CA ILE A 80 -3.45 1.45 2.46
C ILE A 80 -4.18 0.14 2.76
N ILE A 81 -4.55 -0.62 1.74
CA ILE A 81 -5.20 -1.93 1.92
C ILE A 81 -4.28 -2.88 2.70
N ILE A 82 -2.98 -2.91 2.41
CA ILE A 82 -2.02 -3.70 3.19
C ILE A 82 -1.96 -3.21 4.65
N MET A 83 -1.85 -1.89 4.87
CA MET A 83 -1.71 -1.31 6.22
C MET A 83 -2.98 -1.48 7.07
N ALA A 84 -4.16 -1.35 6.47
CA ALA A 84 -5.44 -1.42 7.17
C ALA A 84 -5.84 -2.86 7.54
N ASN A 85 -5.18 -3.87 6.96
CA ASN A 85 -5.43 -5.27 7.28
C ASN A 85 -4.33 -5.77 8.23
N GLU A 86 -4.37 -5.28 9.49
CA GLU A 86 -3.42 -5.63 10.57
C GLU A 86 -3.31 -7.15 10.84
N ASP A 87 -4.32 -7.95 10.45
CA ASP A 87 -4.37 -9.41 10.62
C ASP A 87 -3.68 -10.19 9.49
N ILE A 88 -3.13 -9.52 8.49
CA ILE A 88 -2.30 -10.18 7.49
C ILE A 88 -0.93 -10.38 8.13
N ASP A 89 -0.80 -11.54 8.78
CA ASP A 89 0.50 -12.08 9.14
C ASP A 89 1.43 -11.94 7.93
N SER A 90 2.72 -11.79 8.21
CA SER A 90 3.84 -11.71 7.26
C SER A 90 3.82 -12.75 6.12
N ASN A 91 2.95 -13.76 6.21
CA ASN A 91 2.66 -14.79 5.22
C ASN A 91 1.59 -14.43 4.17
N PHE A 92 0.92 -13.26 4.24
CA PHE A 92 -0.03 -12.83 3.20
C PHE A 92 -1.20 -13.83 3.04
N ASP A 93 -1.85 -14.22 4.13
CA ASP A 93 -2.96 -15.19 4.11
C ASP A 93 -4.13 -14.76 3.19
N ILE A 94 -4.88 -15.75 2.68
CA ILE A 94 -5.98 -15.55 1.73
C ILE A 94 -7.20 -14.97 2.47
N ASN A 95 -7.36 -13.65 2.44
CA ASN A 95 -8.61 -12.96 2.72
C ASN A 95 -9.20 -12.49 1.38
N ILE A 96 -10.37 -13.05 1.00
CA ILE A 96 -10.96 -12.83 -0.33
C ILE A 96 -11.21 -11.34 -0.61
N LYS A 97 -11.74 -10.59 0.38
CA LYS A 97 -12.01 -9.16 0.21
C LYS A 97 -10.71 -8.36 0.08
N PHE A 98 -9.72 -8.70 0.91
CA PHE A 98 -8.39 -8.11 0.80
C PHE A 98 -7.80 -8.35 -0.59
N ASP A 99 -7.86 -9.58 -1.10
CA ASP A 99 -7.31 -9.93 -2.40
C ASP A 99 -8.00 -9.20 -3.55
N GLU A 100 -9.32 -9.07 -3.52
CA GLU A 100 -10.06 -8.32 -4.54
C GLU A 100 -9.60 -6.85 -4.63
N GLU A 101 -9.51 -6.16 -3.49
CA GLU A 101 -9.08 -4.76 -3.49
C GLU A 101 -7.57 -4.64 -3.79
N TYR A 102 -6.75 -5.53 -3.23
CA TYR A 102 -5.31 -5.62 -3.51
C TYR A 102 -5.04 -5.74 -5.01
N PHE A 103 -5.63 -6.75 -5.66
CA PHE A 103 -5.44 -6.97 -7.10
C PHE A 103 -5.98 -5.79 -7.90
N LYS A 104 -7.18 -5.29 -7.60
CA LYS A 104 -7.76 -4.14 -8.31
C LYS A 104 -6.79 -2.95 -8.40
N TYR A 105 -6.25 -2.51 -7.26
CA TYR A 105 -5.45 -1.29 -7.22
C TYR A 105 -4.01 -1.50 -7.72
N PHE A 106 -3.39 -2.64 -7.41
CA PHE A 106 -2.04 -2.93 -7.91
C PHE A 106 -2.03 -3.28 -9.41
N GLU A 107 -3.06 -3.97 -9.93
CA GLU A 107 -3.23 -4.21 -11.37
C GLU A 107 -3.38 -2.88 -12.11
N LYS A 108 -4.30 -2.00 -11.67
CA LYS A 108 -4.45 -0.68 -12.29
C LYS A 108 -3.15 0.15 -12.23
N SER A 109 -2.44 0.14 -11.11
CA SER A 109 -1.14 0.83 -10.99
C SER A 109 -0.10 0.27 -11.97
N CYS A 110 -0.03 -1.05 -12.10
CA CYS A 110 0.87 -1.73 -13.02
C CYS A 110 0.50 -1.50 -14.49
N GLU A 111 -0.79 -1.47 -14.82
CA GLU A 111 -1.32 -1.12 -16.16
C GLU A 111 -0.94 0.30 -16.56
N LEU A 112 -0.96 1.22 -15.61
CA LEU A 112 -0.49 2.60 -15.76
C LEU A 112 1.04 2.74 -15.69
N ASN A 113 1.78 1.63 -15.88
CA ASN A 113 3.25 1.56 -15.94
C ASN A 113 3.98 2.03 -14.67
N TYR A 114 3.35 1.96 -13.51
CA TYR A 114 4.06 2.18 -12.25
C TYR A 114 4.73 0.88 -11.77
N TRP A 115 6.06 0.86 -11.81
CA TRP A 115 6.83 -0.37 -11.61
C TRP A 115 6.57 -1.02 -10.25
N GLN A 116 6.36 -0.24 -9.18
CA GLN A 116 6.06 -0.81 -7.86
C GLN A 116 4.71 -1.55 -7.86
N GLY A 117 3.71 -1.11 -8.63
CA GLY A 117 2.45 -1.84 -8.76
C GLY A 117 2.68 -3.24 -9.33
N CYS A 118 3.51 -3.34 -10.37
CA CYS A 118 3.91 -4.62 -10.93
C CYS A 118 4.75 -5.46 -9.95
N LEU A 119 5.66 -4.84 -9.20
CA LEU A 119 6.46 -5.55 -8.19
C LEU A 119 5.57 -6.23 -7.15
N PHE A 120 4.58 -5.52 -6.60
CA PHE A 120 3.69 -6.04 -5.57
C PHE A 120 2.83 -7.20 -6.09
N LEU A 121 2.33 -7.13 -7.33
CA LEU A 121 1.67 -8.28 -7.97
C LEU A 121 2.61 -9.48 -8.11
N GLY A 122 3.87 -9.24 -8.52
CA GLY A 122 4.89 -10.28 -8.60
C GLY A 122 5.09 -11.01 -7.27
N LEU A 123 5.18 -10.25 -6.17
CA LEU A 123 5.29 -10.76 -4.80
C LEU A 123 4.03 -11.53 -4.37
N ARG A 124 2.83 -10.98 -4.59
CA ARG A 124 1.56 -11.64 -4.21
C ARG A 124 1.42 -12.99 -4.91
N TYR A 125 1.63 -13.04 -6.22
CA TYR A 125 1.57 -14.30 -6.96
C TYR A 125 2.67 -15.29 -6.56
N SER A 126 3.84 -14.82 -6.11
CA SER A 126 4.89 -15.69 -5.55
C SER A 126 4.41 -16.35 -4.25
N ASN A 127 3.76 -15.60 -3.37
CA ASN A 127 3.22 -16.14 -2.11
C ASN A 127 2.07 -17.12 -2.38
N LEU A 128 1.12 -16.75 -3.24
CA LEU A 128 0.05 -17.67 -3.65
C LEU A 128 0.59 -18.96 -4.28
N ALA A 129 1.69 -18.90 -5.04
CA ALA A 129 2.35 -20.09 -5.58
C ALA A 129 2.96 -20.96 -4.47
N HIS A 130 3.59 -20.33 -3.48
CA HIS A 130 4.16 -21.03 -2.33
C HIS A 130 3.08 -21.83 -1.56
N ASP A 131 1.92 -21.21 -1.33
CA ASP A 131 0.84 -21.81 -0.52
C ASP A 131 -0.04 -22.80 -1.31
N ALA A 132 0.00 -22.74 -2.65
CA ALA A 132 -0.78 -23.61 -3.51
C ALA A 132 -0.35 -25.09 -3.36
N LYS A 133 -1.28 -25.92 -2.85
CA LYS A 133 -1.10 -27.39 -2.74
C LYS A 133 -1.18 -28.08 -4.09
N ASP A 134 -2.04 -27.59 -4.98
CA ASP A 134 -2.18 -28.13 -6.33
C ASP A 134 -1.04 -27.64 -7.24
N LYS A 135 -0.35 -28.59 -7.89
CA LYS A 135 0.82 -28.31 -8.74
C LYS A 135 0.47 -27.46 -9.96
N LYS A 136 -0.72 -27.63 -10.54
CA LYS A 136 -1.19 -26.86 -11.70
C LYS A 136 -1.46 -25.42 -11.27
N ILE A 137 -2.18 -25.21 -10.17
CA ILE A 137 -2.44 -23.89 -9.60
C ILE A 137 -1.12 -23.17 -9.27
N ARG A 138 -0.20 -23.87 -8.58
CA ARG A 138 1.16 -23.36 -8.29
C ARG A 138 1.90 -22.92 -9.55
N SER A 139 1.83 -23.72 -10.62
CA SER A 139 2.48 -23.41 -11.90
C SER A 139 1.91 -22.12 -12.52
N GLU A 140 0.59 -21.95 -12.50
CA GLU A 140 -0.07 -20.75 -13.03
C GLU A 140 0.31 -19.49 -12.23
N PHE A 141 0.32 -19.57 -10.90
CA PHE A 141 0.78 -18.44 -10.07
C PHE A 141 2.26 -18.11 -10.28
N ASN A 142 3.13 -19.11 -10.44
CA ASN A 142 4.53 -18.87 -10.78
C ASN A 142 4.70 -18.15 -12.13
N LYS A 143 3.89 -18.50 -13.15
CA LYS A 143 3.92 -17.80 -14.44
C LYS A 143 3.51 -16.34 -14.29
N LYS A 144 2.43 -16.07 -13.55
CA LYS A 144 1.96 -14.70 -13.28
C LYS A 144 3.01 -13.90 -12.50
N SER A 145 3.58 -14.50 -11.46
CA SER A 145 4.66 -13.87 -10.67
C SER A 145 5.83 -13.41 -11.55
N LYS A 146 6.36 -14.32 -12.40
CA LYS A 146 7.42 -13.99 -13.36
C LYS A 146 7.02 -12.91 -14.36
N TYR A 147 5.81 -12.97 -14.89
CA TYR A 147 5.29 -11.94 -15.79
C TYR A 147 5.34 -10.55 -15.16
N PHE A 148 4.85 -10.43 -13.92
CA PHE A 148 4.82 -9.14 -13.21
C PHE A 148 6.21 -8.65 -12.80
N PHE A 149 7.10 -9.53 -12.33
CA PHE A 149 8.51 -9.17 -12.08
C PHE A 149 9.22 -8.73 -13.36
N GLY A 150 9.01 -9.45 -14.47
CA GLY A 150 9.55 -9.08 -15.78
C GLY A 150 9.03 -7.73 -16.27
N LYS A 151 7.74 -7.43 -16.07
CA LYS A 151 7.16 -6.12 -16.39
C LYS A 151 7.73 -5.01 -15.51
N ALA A 152 7.82 -5.22 -14.18
CA ALA A 152 8.45 -4.28 -13.26
C ALA A 152 9.90 -3.96 -13.66
N CYS A 153 10.70 -4.99 -13.97
CA CYS A 153 12.09 -4.82 -14.40
C CYS A 153 12.22 -4.00 -15.71
N LYS A 154 11.30 -4.18 -16.67
CA LYS A 154 11.26 -3.40 -17.92
C LYS A 154 10.91 -1.93 -17.70
N LEU A 155 10.20 -1.62 -16.62
CA LEU A 155 9.80 -0.28 -16.21
C LEU A 155 10.83 0.37 -15.28
N GLU A 156 12.10 -0.07 -15.36
CA GLU A 156 13.20 0.39 -14.49
C GLU A 156 12.95 0.14 -12.99
N GLY A 157 12.22 -0.94 -12.67
CA GLY A 157 12.10 -1.42 -11.31
C GLY A 157 13.44 -1.79 -10.69
N ASP A 158 13.48 -1.86 -9.36
CA ASP A 158 14.67 -2.15 -8.58
C ASP A 158 15.36 -3.50 -8.92
N GLY A 159 16.53 -3.74 -8.34
CA GLY A 159 17.27 -5.00 -8.53
C GLY A 159 16.49 -6.25 -8.11
N LEU A 160 15.53 -6.11 -7.17
CA LEU A 160 14.66 -7.22 -6.76
C LEU A 160 13.77 -7.67 -7.91
N SER A 161 13.09 -6.75 -8.59
CA SER A 161 12.24 -7.09 -9.72
C SER A 161 13.01 -7.71 -10.89
N CYS A 162 14.25 -7.28 -11.15
CA CYS A 162 15.07 -7.87 -12.21
C CYS A 162 15.71 -9.22 -11.87
N SER A 163 15.89 -9.56 -10.59
CA SER A 163 16.43 -10.87 -10.17
C SER A 163 15.38 -11.98 -10.17
N ARG A 164 14.08 -11.63 -10.13
CA ARG A 164 12.94 -12.57 -10.04
C ARG A 164 12.14 -12.73 -11.35
N LYS A 165 12.60 -12.14 -12.47
CA LYS A 165 11.97 -12.25 -13.79
C LYS A 165 12.05 -13.66 -14.41
#